data_AF-A0A3A0G3X3-F1
#
_entry.id   AF-A0A3A0G3X3-F1
#
_cell.length_a   1.000
_cell.length_b   1.000
_cell.length_c   1.000
_cell.angle_alpha   90.00
_cell.angle_beta   90.00
_cell.angle_gamma   90.00
#
_symmetry.space_group_name_H-M   'P 1'
#
loop_
_entity.id
_entity.type
_entity.pdbx_description
1 polymer ?
#
loop_
_entity_poly.entity_id
_entity_poly.type
_entity_poly.pdbx_seq_one_letter_code
_entity_poly.pdbx_strand_id
1 'polypeptide(L)' 'MATRPLKVCFVTGEYPPDEGGVADYTACLSAALAAQGAVVDVVTARGSGAARPANGAGD' A
#
# COMPACT_ATOMS: atom_id res chain seq x y z
N MET A 1 -7.58 -7.13 30.95
CA MET A 1 -8.47 -6.38 30.02
C MET A 1 -7.87 -6.55 28.64
N ALA A 2 -8.54 -7.28 27.74
CA ALA A 2 -8.00 -7.50 26.39
C ALA A 2 -8.11 -6.19 25.59
N THR A 3 -7.00 -5.70 25.05
CA THR A 3 -6.97 -4.56 24.13
C THR A 3 -7.58 -4.97 22.80
N ARG A 4 -8.48 -4.13 22.25
CA ARG A 4 -8.99 -4.36 20.90
C ARG A 4 -7.88 -4.10 19.87
N PRO A 5 -7.80 -4.88 18.79
CA PRO A 5 -6.83 -4.64 17.73
C PRO A 5 -7.10 -3.28 17.06
N LEU A 6 -6.02 -2.58 16.70
CA LEU A 6 -6.09 -1.37 15.89
C LEU A 6 -6.69 -1.70 14.53
N LYS A 7 -7.55 -0.84 14.00
CA LYS A 7 -8.12 -0.96 12.65
C LYS A 7 -7.60 0.19 11.79
N VAL A 8 -6.98 -0.11 10.66
CA VAL A 8 -6.36 0.86 9.76
C VAL A 8 -6.89 0.66 8.34
N CYS A 9 -7.33 1.74 7.70
CA CYS A 9 -7.70 1.74 6.29
C CYS A 9 -6.78 2.70 5.54
N PHE A 10 -5.94 2.17 4.65
CA PHE A 10 -5.15 2.98 3.74
C PHE A 10 -6.01 3.38 2.54
N VAL A 11 -5.93 4.65 2.15
CA VAL A 11 -6.49 5.15 0.89
C VAL A 11 -5.33 5.64 0.05
N THR A 12 -5.07 4.98 -1.08
CA THR A 12 -3.91 5.27 -1.93
C THR A 12 -4.31 5.25 -3.40
N GLY A 13 -3.60 6.00 -4.23
CA GLY A 13 -3.76 5.96 -5.69
C GLY A 13 -2.96 4.83 -6.35
N GLU A 14 -1.93 4.32 -5.67
CA GLU A 14 -1.04 3.26 -6.15
C GLU A 14 -0.95 2.17 -5.08
N TYR A 15 -1.09 0.91 -5.49
CA TYR A 15 -0.90 -0.27 -4.64
C TYR A 15 -0.52 -1.46 -5.52
N PRO A 16 0.27 -2.45 -5.05
CA PRO A 16 0.62 -3.59 -5.89
C PRO A 16 -0.61 -4.21 -6.58
N PRO A 17 -0.56 -4.44 -7.91
CA PRO A 17 0.65 -4.54 -8.74
C PRO A 17 1.19 -3.22 -9.35
N ASP A 18 0.67 -2.04 -8.99
CA ASP A 18 1.23 -0.78 -9.50
C ASP A 18 2.71 -0.62 -9.08
N GLU A 19 3.56 -0.17 -9.98
CA GLU A 19 4.98 0.10 -9.70
C GLU A 19 5.17 1.52 -9.20
N GLY A 20 5.86 1.69 -8.06
CA GLY A 20 6.17 3.00 -7.51
C GLY A 20 6.44 2.96 -6.01
N GLY A 21 7.12 4.00 -5.52
CA GLY A 21 7.46 4.10 -4.10
C GLY A 21 6.24 4.14 -3.17
N VAL A 22 5.10 4.65 -3.63
CA VAL A 22 3.85 4.68 -2.85
C VAL A 22 3.25 3.29 -2.72
N ALA A 23 3.23 2.51 -3.79
CA ALA A 23 2.77 1.13 -3.78
C ALA A 23 3.63 0.28 -2.84
N ASP A 24 4.96 0.33 -3.00
CA ASP A 24 5.92 -0.40 -2.16
C ASP A 24 5.83 0.00 -0.69
N TYR A 25 5.79 1.30 -0.42
CA TYR A 25 5.65 1.84 0.94
C TYR A 25 4.37 1.34 1.60
N THR A 26 3.23 1.46 0.92
CA THR A 26 1.93 1.07 1.47
C THR A 26 1.86 -0.44 1.71
N ALA A 27 2.45 -1.25 0.82
CA ALA A 27 2.56 -2.70 1.00
C ALA A 27 3.44 -3.07 2.21
N CYS A 28 4.61 -2.44 2.35
CA CYS A 28 5.52 -2.72 3.47
C CYS A 28 4.91 -2.30 4.81
N LEU A 29 4.30 -1.12 4.87
CA LEU A 29 3.69 -0.60 6.09
C LEU A 29 2.45 -1.42 6.50
N SER A 30 1.58 -1.76 5.55
CA SER A 30 0.40 -2.59 5.85
C SER A 30 0.80 -3.95 6.41
N ALA A 31 1.82 -4.60 5.83
CA ALA A 31 2.36 -5.86 6.33
C ALA A 31 2.95 -5.72 7.74
N ALA A 32 3.72 -4.65 8.00
CA ALA A 32 4.32 -4.40 9.31
C ALA A 32 3.27 -4.11 10.40
N LEU A 33 2.17 -3.44 10.06
CA LEU A 33 1.05 -3.20 10.98
C LEU A 33 0.26 -4.49 11.26
N ALA A 34 0.00 -5.30 10.22
CA ALA A 34 -0.65 -6.59 10.38
C ALA A 34 0.18 -7.53 11.28
N ALA A 35 1.50 -7.54 11.13
CA ALA A 35 2.41 -8.31 11.98
C ALA A 35 2.37 -7.89 13.46
N GLN A 36 1.95 -6.66 13.76
CA GLN A 36 1.75 -6.15 15.12
C GLN A 36 0.33 -6.38 15.66
N GLY A 37 -0.53 -7.07 14.90
CA GLY A 37 -1.91 -7.40 15.31
C GLY A 37 -2.95 -6.36 14.92
N ALA A 38 -2.63 -5.40 14.04
CA ALA A 38 -3.63 -4.53 13.45
C ALA A 38 -4.45 -5.27 12.39
N VAL A 39 -5.71 -4.88 12.23
CA VAL A 39 -6.55 -5.23 11.08
C VAL A 39 -6.37 -4.12 10.04
N VAL A 40 -5.88 -4.48 8.86
CA VAL A 40 -5.53 -3.51 7.81
C VAL A 40 -6.34 -3.78 6.55
N ASP A 41 -6.99 -2.73 6.05
CA ASP A 41 -7.67 -2.69 4.75
C ASP A 41 -6.97 -1.68 3.84
N VAL A 42 -6.97 -1.92 2.54
CA VAL A 42 -6.46 -0.97 1.53
C VAL A 42 -7.55 -0.70 0.50
N VAL A 43 -7.90 0.57 0.36
CA VAL A 43 -8.74 1.08 -0.71
C VAL A 43 -7.83 1.77 -1.71
N THR A 44 -7.78 1.22 -2.91
CA THR A 44 -7.00 1.76 -4.03
C THR A 44 -7.89 1.92 -5.26
N ALA A 45 -7.47 2.76 -6.19
CA ALA A 45 -8.09 2.79 -7.51
C ALA A 45 -7.95 1.40 -8.16
N ARG A 46 -8.92 0.98 -8.97
CA ARG A 46 -8.72 -0.22 -9.79
C ARG A 46 -7.58 0.06 -10.78
N GLY A 47 -6.37 -0.41 -10.46
CA GLY A 47 -5.21 -0.28 -11.32
C GLY A 47 -5.43 -1.01 -12.65
N SER A 48 -5.01 -0.39 -13.75
CA SER A 48 -5.04 -0.97 -15.10
C SER A 48 -3.95 -2.04 -15.32
N GLY A 49 -3.17 -2.40 -14.30
CA GLY A 49 -2.03 -3.34 -14.40
C GLY A 49 -0.92 -2.86 -15.34
N ALA A 50 -0.97 -1.59 -15.77
CA ALA A 50 -0.01 -1.03 -16.69
C ALA A 50 1.18 -0.52 -15.87
N ALA A 51 2.33 -1.17 -16.02
CA ALA A 51 3.61 -0.62 -15.62
C ALA A 51 3.69 0.81 -16.18
N ARG A 52 3.71 1.80 -15.29
CA ARG A 52 3.94 3.17 -15.71
C ARG A 52 5.38 3.22 -16.22
N PRO A 53 5.65 3.68 -17.45
CA PRO A 53 7.02 3.78 -17.93
C PRO A 53 7.82 4.60 -16.93
N ALA A 54 8.98 4.10 -16.54
CA ALA A 54 9.90 4.78 -15.63
C ALA A 54 10.10 6.21 -16.15
N ASN A 55 9.67 7.21 -15.38
CA ASN A 55 9.84 8.59 -15.76
C ASN A 55 11.35 8.91 -15.78
N GLY A 56 11.93 8.99 -16.98
CA GLY A 56 13.09 9.80 -17.33
C GLY A 56 14.45 9.35 -16.79
N ALA A 57 15.26 8.73 -17.67
CA ALA A 57 16.67 9.08 -17.71
C ALA A 57 16.74 10.60 -17.97
N GLY A 58 17.26 11.35 -17.00
CA GLY A 58 17.48 12.79 -17.18
C GLY A 58 18.53 13.00 -18.27
N ASP A 59 18.18 13.78 -19.29
CA ASP A 59 19.13 14.47 -20.16
C ASP A 59 19.78 15.65 -19.40
#